data_AF-U6CXI9-F1
#
_entry.id   AF-U6CXI9-F1
#
_cell.length_a   1.000
_cell.length_b   1.000
_cell.length_c   1.000
_cell.angle_alpha   90.00
_cell.angle_beta   90.00
_cell.angle_gamma   90.00
#
_symmetry.space_group_name_H-M   'P 1'
#
loop_
_entity.id
_entity.type
_entity.pdbx_description
1 polymer ?
#
loop_
_entity_poly.entity_id
_entity_poly.type
_entity_poly.pdbx_seq_one_letter_code
_entity_poly.pdbx_strand_id
1 'polypeptide(L)' 'FDEATCVAYSDLIQMGCLKPDNTDVEPFVVDGHVYLAEVSNGLKKHYYWRPTYGEACTNSPNAGFTLVPVGGHL' A
#
# COMPACT_ATOMS: atom_id res chain seq x y z
N PHE A 1 -2.98 16.54 -7.10
CA PHE A 1 -4.43 16.37 -6.92
C PHE A 1 -4.98 17.60 -6.24
N ASP A 2 -6.19 18.00 -6.57
CA ASP A 2 -6.92 19.04 -5.86
C ASP A 2 -7.58 18.49 -4.59
N GLU A 3 -7.99 19.39 -3.70
CA GLU A 3 -8.62 19.05 -2.43
C GLU A 3 -9.96 18.31 -2.61
N ALA A 4 -10.76 18.66 -3.62
CA ALA A 4 -12.05 18.00 -3.86
C ALA A 4 -11.85 16.51 -4.20
N THR A 5 -10.78 16.18 -4.93
CA THR A 5 -10.38 14.79 -5.16
C THR A 5 -10.01 14.08 -3.85
N CYS A 6 -9.27 14.73 -2.95
CA CYS A 6 -8.85 14.13 -1.68
C CYS A 6 -10.06 13.86 -0.75
N VAL A 7 -11.01 14.80 -0.70
CA VAL A 7 -12.28 14.64 0.03
C VAL A 7 -13.10 13.50 -0.56
N ALA A 8 -13.24 13.42 -1.89
CA ALA A 8 -14.01 12.34 -2.53
C ALA A 8 -13.43 10.95 -2.19
N TYR A 9 -12.11 10.79 -2.15
CA TYR A 9 -11.47 9.54 -1.73
C TYR A 9 -11.73 9.23 -0.26
N SER A 10 -11.64 10.24 0.62
CA SER A 10 -11.98 10.10 2.03
C SER A 10 -13.42 9.61 2.21
N ASP A 11 -14.38 10.21 1.51
CA ASP A 11 -15.79 9.83 1.59
C ASP A 11 -16.02 8.40 1.09
N LEU A 12 -15.42 8.02 -0.06
CA LEU A 12 -15.52 6.66 -0.59
C LEU A 12 -15.00 5.62 0.41
N ILE A 13 -13.90 5.92 1.10
CA ILE A 13 -13.31 5.03 2.11
C ILE A 13 -14.22 4.95 3.35
N GLN A 14 -14.69 6.09 3.86
CA GLN A 14 -15.56 6.14 5.04
C GLN A 14 -16.91 5.47 4.81
N MET A 15 -17.49 5.61 3.61
CA MET A 15 -18.73 4.95 3.21
C MET A 15 -18.54 3.45 2.96
N GLY A 16 -17.30 2.95 2.96
CA GLY A 16 -16.97 1.56 2.62
C GLY A 16 -17.14 1.22 1.13
N CYS A 17 -17.38 2.21 0.28
CA CYS A 17 -17.44 2.06 -1.17
C CYS A 17 -16.04 1.75 -1.76
N LEU A 18 -14.98 2.23 -1.08
CA LEU A 18 -13.60 1.88 -1.35
C LEU A 18 -12.98 1.28 -0.08
N LYS A 19 -12.61 -0.01 -0.12
CA LYS A 19 -11.91 -0.63 1.02
C LYS A 19 -10.48 -0.07 1.10
N PRO A 20 -9.96 0.24 2.30
CA PRO A 20 -8.58 0.69 2.47
C PRO A 20 -7.57 -0.23 1.78
N ASP A 21 -7.71 -1.55 1.96
CA ASP A 21 -6.81 -2.55 1.35
C ASP A 21 -6.89 -2.61 -0.18
N ASN A 22 -7.89 -1.98 -0.80
CA ASN A 22 -8.11 -1.92 -2.25
C ASN A 22 -7.66 -0.59 -2.87
N THR A 23 -6.96 0.26 -2.12
CA THR A 23 -6.25 1.43 -2.64
C THR A 23 -4.86 1.56 -2.04
N ASP A 24 -3.94 2.21 -2.75
CA ASP A 24 -2.57 2.52 -2.30
C ASP A 24 -2.48 3.99 -1.79
N VAL A 25 -3.61 4.57 -1.38
CA VAL A 25 -3.64 5.90 -0.76
C VAL A 25 -4.50 5.93 0.49
N GLU A 26 -4.08 6.71 1.48
CA GLU A 26 -4.88 6.99 2.68
C GLU A 26 -5.12 8.49 2.86
N PRO A 27 -6.34 8.91 3.23
CA PRO A 27 -6.64 10.31 3.51
C PRO A 27 -6.03 10.74 4.85
N PHE A 28 -5.43 11.93 4.88
CA PHE A 28 -4.94 12.57 6.10
C PHE A 28 -5.28 14.07 6.11
N VAL A 29 -5.30 14.68 7.30
CA VAL A 29 -5.69 16.09 7.47
C VAL A 29 -4.51 16.93 7.97
N VAL A 30 -4.24 18.05 7.29
CA VAL A 30 -3.26 19.07 7.71
C VAL A 30 -3.93 20.43 7.63
N ASP A 31 -3.88 21.20 8.72
CA ASP A 31 -4.47 22.55 8.80
C ASP A 31 -5.92 22.61 8.30
N GLY A 32 -6.72 21.58 8.59
CA GLY A 32 -8.12 21.47 8.18
C GLY A 32 -8.36 21.04 6.73
N HIS A 33 -7.31 20.84 5.93
CA HIS A 33 -7.40 20.39 4.54
C HIS A 33 -7.11 18.89 4.42
N VAL A 34 -7.79 18.22 3.50
CA VAL A 34 -7.64 16.78 3.26
C VAL A 34 -6.63 16.53 2.14
N TYR A 35 -5.71 15.60 2.39
CA TYR A 35 -4.68 15.16 1.46
C TYR A 35 -4.65 13.64 1.37
N LEU A 36 -3.96 13.11 0.36
CA LEU A 36 -3.74 11.67 0.18
C LEU A 36 -2.27 11.34 0.38
N ALA A 37 -1.97 10.45 1.30
CA ALA A 37 -0.65 9.87 1.49
C ALA A 37 -0.58 8.55 0.71
N GLU A 38 0.57 8.27 0.08
CA GLU A 38 0.81 6.96 -0.54
C GLU A 38 1.00 5.90 0.55
N VAL A 39 0.28 4.79 0.43
CA VAL A 39 0.45 3.59 1.26
C VAL A 39 0.70 2.37 0.38
N SER A 40 1.45 1.41 0.89
CA SER A 40 1.77 0.19 0.15
C SER A 40 0.86 -0.96 0.55
N ASN A 41 -0.28 -1.11 -0.12
CA ASN A 41 -1.24 -2.20 0.10
C ASN A 41 -1.02 -3.38 -0.86
N GLY A 42 0.04 -3.33 -1.67
CA GLY A 42 0.46 -4.44 -2.52
C GLY A 42 -0.47 -4.68 -3.72
N LEU A 43 -1.33 -3.72 -4.06
CA LEU A 43 -2.26 -3.80 -5.19
C LEU A 43 -1.56 -3.88 -6.53
N LYS A 44 -0.34 -3.31 -6.59
CA LYS A 44 0.60 -3.46 -7.69
C LYS A 44 1.92 -4.02 -7.18
N LYS A 45 2.03 -5.35 -7.11
CA LYS A 45 3.25 -6.11 -6.73
C LYS A 45 4.51 -5.83 -7.57
N HIS A 46 4.48 -4.92 -8.55
CA HIS A 46 5.46 -4.84 -9.61
C HIS A 46 5.97 -3.43 -9.99
N TYR A 47 5.52 -2.35 -9.35
CA TYR A 47 5.90 -1.00 -9.81
C TYR A 47 7.17 -0.43 -9.18
N TYR A 48 7.55 -0.87 -7.97
CA TYR A 48 8.77 -0.36 -7.31
C TYR A 48 9.77 -1.44 -6.89
N TRP A 49 9.38 -2.72 -6.88
CA TRP A 49 10.28 -3.81 -6.51
C TRP A 49 9.90 -5.13 -7.18
N ARG A 50 10.66 -5.51 -8.23
CA ARG A 50 10.78 -6.91 -8.66
C ARG A 50 12.21 -7.35 -8.35
N PRO A 51 12.46 -8.19 -7.33
CA PRO A 51 13.70 -8.96 -7.34
C PRO A 51 13.59 -9.91 -8.54
N THR A 52 14.60 -9.92 -9.41
CA THR A 52 14.61 -10.73 -10.64
C THR A 52 14.72 -12.24 -10.38
N TYR A 53 14.46 -12.70 -9.16
CA TYR A 53 14.69 -14.07 -8.73
C TYR A 53 13.66 -14.53 -7.69
N GLY A 54 12.99 -15.65 -7.95
CA GLY A 54 12.13 -16.35 -6.99
C GLY A 54 10.63 -16.25 -7.28
N GLU A 55 9.94 -17.39 -7.21
CA GLU A 55 8.51 -17.57 -7.46
C GLU A 55 7.64 -16.70 -6.53
N ALA A 56 6.57 -16.13 -7.08
CA ALA A 56 5.72 -15.17 -6.38
C ALA A 56 4.89 -15.86 -5.29
N CYS A 57 5.36 -15.81 -4.03
CA CYS A 57 4.55 -16.26 -2.90
C CYS A 57 3.25 -15.45 -2.83
N THR A 58 2.14 -16.17 -2.86
CA THR A 58 0.80 -15.64 -2.68
C THR A 58 0.45 -15.61 -1.19
N ASN A 59 -0.38 -14.61 -0.83
CA ASN A 59 -1.25 -14.58 0.35
C ASN A 59 -0.76 -13.90 1.65
N SER A 60 -0.26 -12.66 1.59
CA SER A 60 -0.64 -11.65 2.61
C SER A 60 -0.48 -10.22 2.06
N PRO A 61 -1.32 -9.25 2.50
CA PRO A 61 -1.25 -7.85 2.05
C PRO A 61 -0.13 -7.04 2.74
N ASN A 62 0.53 -7.61 3.75
CA ASN A 62 1.67 -7.00 4.43
C ASN A 62 2.66 -8.10 4.86
N ALA A 63 3.56 -8.52 3.96
CA ALA A 63 4.77 -9.22 4.38
C ALA A 63 5.90 -8.89 3.41
N GLY A 64 6.68 -7.86 3.78
CA GLY A 64 8.06 -7.74 3.32
C GLY A 64 8.81 -9.03 3.63
N PHE A 65 9.67 -9.45 2.70
CA PHE A 65 10.50 -10.64 2.87
C PHE A 65 11.30 -10.53 4.17
N THR A 66 11.09 -11.45 5.10
CA THR A 66 11.92 -11.59 6.30
C THR A 66 13.31 -12.05 5.85
N LEU A 67 14.33 -11.27 6.18
CA LEU A 67 15.74 -11.64 5.97
C LEU A 67 16.02 -12.95 6.71
N VAL A 68 16.22 -14.05 5.98
CA VAL A 68 16.71 -15.30 6.57
C VAL A 68 18.22 -15.13 6.83
N PRO A 69 18.74 -15.42 8.04
CA PRO A 69 20.17 -15.37 8.28
C PRO A 69 20.86 -16.48 7.49
N VAL A 70 21.85 -16.12 6.67
CA VAL A 70 22.78 -17.11 6.09
C VAL A 70 23.67 -17.62 7.21
N GLY A 71 23.45 -18.87 7.60
CA GLY A 71 24.35 -19.63 8.46
C GLY A 71 24.40 -21.09 8.02
N GLY A 72 25.58 -21.55 7.62
CA GLY A 72 25.94 -22.97 7.54
C GLY A 72 26.29 -23.48 6.15
N HIS A 73 27.53 -23.27 5.71
CA HIS A 73 28.22 -24.26 4.88
C HIS A 73 29.36 -24.84 5.72
N LEU A 74 29.43 -26.17 5.78
CA LEU A 74 30.47 -26.96 6.44
C LEU A 74 31.86 -26.64 5.88
#